data_AF-A0A3Q2DVZ1-F1
#
_entry.id   AF-A0A3Q2DVZ1-F1
#
_cell.length_a   1.000
_cell.length_b   1.000
_cell.length_c   1.000
_cell.angle_alpha   90.00
_cell.angle_beta   90.00
_cell.angle_gamma   90.00
#
_symmetry.space_group_name_H-M   'P 1'
#
loop_
_entity.id
_entity.type
_entity.pdbx_description
1 polymer ?
#
loop_
_entity_poly.entity_id
_entity_poly.type
_entity_poly.pdbx_seq_one_letter_code
_entity_poly.pdbx_strand_id
1 'polypeptide(L)'
;LPFSEFTLMTYSSAFSPLVVLELLPDTKQEAITWLLGRIREPQETGGAGLLVEQLGPGLGAVEKENPNLFLVGASRERLLSGAEDVGLFKEYSDGSMRGFTCSNKQHFKDFQDGFLSMAECQHIIKHELDTLRAKDETHVPGYSHAKLYPGKSISECPPGLRFLSLSRKHQTHAALLALIGG
;
A
#
# COMPACT_ATOMS: atom_id res chain seq x y z
N LEU A 1 27.64 23.28 -22.12
CA LEU A 1 26.60 23.95 -21.32
C LEU A 1 26.31 23.05 -20.14
N PRO A 2 26.55 23.49 -18.89
CA PRO A 2 26.59 22.59 -17.76
C PRO A 2 25.18 22.06 -17.44
N PHE A 3 25.17 20.82 -16.97
CA PHE A 3 24.05 20.10 -16.38
C PHE A 3 23.17 21.06 -15.58
N SER A 4 21.96 21.31 -16.08
CA SER A 4 20.91 21.97 -15.31
C SER A 4 20.66 21.13 -14.07
N GLU A 5 21.00 21.70 -12.91
CA GLU A 5 20.49 21.30 -11.61
C GLU A 5 18.96 21.23 -11.68
N PHE A 6 18.44 20.04 -11.96
CA PHE A 6 17.10 19.69 -11.52
C PHE A 6 17.18 19.60 -10.00
N THR A 7 16.86 20.69 -9.33
CA THR A 7 16.50 20.69 -7.92
C THR A 7 15.45 19.60 -7.73
N LEU A 8 15.88 18.45 -7.22
CA LEU A 8 15.04 17.33 -6.82
C LEU A 8 14.09 17.86 -5.76
N MET A 9 12.89 18.30 -6.16
CA MET A 9 11.82 18.55 -5.22
C MET A 9 11.56 17.23 -4.51
N THR A 10 11.97 17.19 -3.25
CA THR A 10 11.62 16.13 -2.32
C THR A 10 10.10 16.05 -2.31
N TYR A 11 9.54 14.99 -2.89
CA TYR A 11 8.14 14.70 -2.73
C TYR A 11 7.85 14.51 -1.23
N SER A 12 7.18 15.49 -0.63
CA SER A 12 6.75 15.45 0.76
C SER A 12 5.38 14.78 0.80
N SER A 13 5.35 13.45 0.79
CA SER A 13 4.10 12.74 1.11
C SER A 13 3.71 13.02 2.56
N ALA A 14 2.40 13.01 2.83
CA ALA A 14 1.89 13.11 4.20
C ALA A 14 2.27 11.90 5.07
N PHE A 15 2.78 10.82 4.47
CA PHE A 15 3.17 9.58 5.15
C PHE A 15 4.38 8.92 4.48
N SER A 16 4.92 7.87 5.10
CA SER A 16 6.00 7.08 4.51
C SER A 16 5.44 6.05 3.51
N PRO A 17 5.69 6.18 2.20
CA PRO A 17 5.19 5.22 1.21
C PRO A 17 5.94 3.89 1.34
N LEU A 18 5.19 2.79 1.25
CA LEU A 18 5.71 1.43 1.42
C LEU A 18 5.48 0.57 0.17
N VAL A 19 4.39 0.79 -0.57
CA VAL A 19 4.02 0.04 -1.78
C VAL A 19 3.49 1.02 -2.83
N VAL A 20 3.68 0.71 -4.11
CA VAL A 20 3.00 1.38 -5.23
C VAL A 20 1.89 0.46 -5.74
N LEU A 21 0.70 1.04 -5.87
CA LEU A 21 -0.44 0.42 -6.53
C LEU A 21 -0.52 0.98 -7.95
N GLU A 22 -0.43 0.10 -8.94
CA GLU A 22 -0.64 0.40 -10.34
C GLU A 22 -1.98 -0.20 -10.81
N LEU A 23 -2.84 0.63 -11.37
CA LEU A 23 -4.07 0.19 -12.06
C LEU A 23 -3.90 0.39 -13.56
N LEU A 24 -4.61 -0.36 -14.39
CA LEU A 24 -4.52 -0.21 -15.84
C LEU A 24 -4.87 1.23 -16.28
N PRO A 25 -4.23 1.80 -17.32
CA PRO A 25 -4.47 3.18 -17.76
C PRO A 25 -5.93 3.47 -18.13
N ASP A 26 -6.65 2.47 -18.64
CA ASP A 26 -8.06 2.54 -19.05
C ASP A 26 -9.05 2.21 -17.91
N THR A 27 -8.55 2.11 -16.67
CA THR A 27 -9.40 1.88 -15.51
C THR A 27 -10.40 3.02 -15.32
N LYS A 28 -11.68 2.69 -15.20
CA LYS A 28 -12.75 3.69 -15.02
C LYS A 28 -12.58 4.45 -13.71
N GLN A 29 -12.74 5.77 -13.76
CA GLN A 29 -12.57 6.66 -12.60
C GLN A 29 -13.46 6.28 -11.40
N GLU A 30 -14.68 5.82 -11.66
CA GLU A 30 -15.60 5.32 -10.63
C GLU A 30 -15.05 4.07 -9.91
N ALA A 31 -14.40 3.15 -10.64
CA ALA A 31 -13.75 1.98 -10.07
C ALA A 31 -12.53 2.37 -9.23
N ILE A 32 -11.72 3.31 -9.73
CA ILE A 32 -10.57 3.87 -9.00
C ILE A 32 -11.04 4.49 -7.69
N THR A 33 -12.02 5.39 -7.76
CA THR A 33 -12.56 6.11 -6.59
C THR A 33 -13.11 5.13 -5.55
N TRP A 34 -13.85 4.12 -6.00
CA TRP A 34 -14.37 3.07 -5.12
C TRP A 34 -13.24 2.27 -4.47
N LEU A 35 -12.29 1.76 -5.23
CA LEU A 35 -11.17 0.95 -4.71
C LEU A 35 -10.36 1.74 -3.68
N LEU A 36 -9.99 2.98 -4.01
CA LEU A 36 -9.26 3.84 -3.09
C LEU A 36 -10.09 4.14 -1.82
N GLY A 37 -11.41 4.24 -1.94
CA GLY A 37 -12.32 4.30 -0.80
C GLY A 37 -12.17 3.07 0.09
N ARG A 38 -12.29 1.86 -0.46
CA ARG A 38 -12.17 0.59 0.27
C ARG A 38 -10.80 0.43 0.95
N ILE A 39 -9.73 0.91 0.33
CA ILE A 39 -8.39 0.89 0.92
C ILE A 39 -8.27 1.85 2.12
N ARG A 40 -8.90 3.04 2.04
CA ARG A 40 -8.84 4.07 3.09
C ARG A 40 -9.80 3.83 4.25
N GLU A 41 -10.95 3.20 3.98
CA GLU A 41 -11.97 2.93 4.98
C GLU A 41 -11.39 2.13 6.17
N PRO A 42 -11.79 2.44 7.42
CA PRO A 42 -11.35 1.70 8.59
C PRO A 42 -11.67 0.19 8.54
N GLN A 43 -10.92 -0.61 9.28
CA GLN A 43 -11.14 -2.07 9.35
C GLN A 43 -12.52 -2.41 9.94
N GLU A 44 -13.04 -1.59 10.87
CA GLU A 44 -14.36 -1.76 11.48
C GLU A 44 -15.49 -1.64 10.46
N THR A 45 -15.31 -0.78 9.45
CA THR A 45 -16.21 -0.66 8.30
C THR A 45 -15.79 -1.60 7.17
N GLY A 46 -14.89 -2.54 7.42
CA GLY A 46 -14.42 -3.57 6.51
C GLY A 46 -13.54 -3.07 5.36
N GLY A 47 -12.94 -1.89 5.49
CA GLY A 47 -11.86 -1.44 4.62
C GLY A 47 -10.48 -1.89 5.11
N ALA A 48 -9.41 -1.37 4.51
CA ALA A 48 -8.04 -1.72 4.90
C ALA A 48 -7.41 -0.74 5.91
N GLY A 49 -7.97 0.45 6.12
CA GLY A 49 -7.42 1.47 7.01
C GLY A 49 -6.02 1.97 6.60
N LEU A 50 -5.71 1.92 5.31
CA LEU A 50 -4.40 2.30 4.76
C LEU A 50 -4.42 3.75 4.24
N LEU A 51 -3.23 4.33 4.14
CA LEU A 51 -3.04 5.68 3.60
C LEU A 51 -2.74 5.57 2.10
N VAL A 52 -3.40 6.39 1.29
CA VAL A 52 -3.22 6.38 -0.16
C VAL A 52 -3.17 7.79 -0.75
N GLU A 53 -2.14 8.05 -1.54
CA GLU A 53 -1.93 9.31 -2.27
C GLU A 53 -1.74 9.01 -3.77
N GLN A 54 -2.32 9.82 -4.64
CA GLN A 54 -2.08 9.69 -6.08
C GLN A 54 -0.72 10.30 -6.42
N LEU A 55 0.08 9.61 -7.23
CA LEU A 55 1.32 10.17 -7.75
C LEU A 55 0.95 11.27 -8.76
N GLY A 56 1.17 12.54 -8.40
CA GLY A 56 0.75 13.68 -9.21
C GLY A 56 1.55 13.82 -10.51
N PRO A 57 1.01 14.54 -11.53
CA PRO A 57 1.62 14.70 -12.86
C PRO A 57 2.84 15.66 -12.89
N GLY A 58 3.60 15.79 -11.80
CA GLY A 58 4.74 16.71 -11.67
C GLY A 58 6.00 16.32 -12.46
N LEU A 59 5.89 15.38 -13.39
CA LEU A 59 7.01 14.73 -14.06
C LEU A 59 6.93 14.96 -15.55
N GLY A 60 7.92 15.67 -16.07
CA GLY A 60 7.95 16.18 -17.43
C GLY A 60 7.59 15.12 -18.47
N ALA A 61 6.57 15.45 -19.26
CA ALA A 61 6.39 15.06 -20.65
C ALA A 61 7.04 13.72 -21.05
N VAL A 62 6.49 12.62 -20.54
CA VAL A 62 6.50 11.34 -21.27
C VAL A 62 5.05 10.92 -21.39
N GLU A 63 4.47 11.17 -22.55
CA GLU A 63 3.07 10.90 -22.94
C GLU A 63 2.69 9.38 -22.91
N LYS A 64 3.47 8.54 -22.20
CA LYS A 64 3.31 7.09 -22.09
C LYS A 64 3.23 6.56 -20.66
N GLU A 65 3.38 7.39 -19.63
CA GLU A 65 3.30 6.91 -18.24
C GLU A 65 1.84 6.72 -17.79
N ASN A 66 1.57 5.60 -17.13
CA ASN A 66 0.26 5.24 -16.63
C ASN A 66 -0.21 6.24 -15.54
N PRO A 67 -1.32 6.98 -15.73
CA PRO A 67 -1.76 8.00 -14.77
C PRO A 67 -2.33 7.42 -13.47
N ASN A 68 -2.56 6.11 -13.42
CA ASN A 68 -3.22 5.43 -12.31
C ASN A 68 -2.22 4.77 -11.36
N LEU A 69 -1.26 5.58 -10.89
CA LEU A 69 -0.24 5.19 -9.92
C LEU A 69 -0.54 5.82 -8.56
N PHE A 70 -0.55 4.98 -7.53
CA PHE A 70 -0.88 5.39 -6.17
C PHE A 70 0.16 4.90 -5.19
N LEU A 71 0.55 5.77 -4.26
CA LEU A 71 1.41 5.43 -3.15
C LEU A 71 0.57 4.95 -1.99
N VAL A 72 0.95 3.81 -1.41
CA VAL A 72 0.26 3.19 -0.28
C VAL A 72 1.19 3.08 0.91
N GLY A 73 0.69 3.47 2.07
CA GLY A 73 1.37 3.38 3.36
C GLY A 73 0.37 3.14 4.48
N ALA A 74 0.84 3.27 5.73
CA ALA A 74 0.02 3.05 6.91
C ALA A 74 0.58 3.80 8.12
N SER A 75 -0.25 4.04 9.13
CA SER A 75 0.22 4.50 10.43
C SER A 75 0.96 3.39 11.18
N ARG A 76 1.73 3.77 12.21
CA ARG A 76 2.44 2.81 13.06
C ARG A 76 1.46 1.86 13.76
N GLU A 77 0.36 2.38 14.28
CA GLU A 77 -0.68 1.60 14.95
C GLU A 77 -1.26 0.56 14.00
N ARG A 78 -1.56 0.96 12.76
CA ARG A 78 -2.14 0.07 11.75
C ARG A 78 -1.19 -1.06 11.36
N LEU A 79 0.10 -0.75 11.21
CA LEU A 79 1.13 -1.75 10.94
C LEU A 79 1.30 -2.73 12.10
N LEU A 80 1.20 -2.28 13.36
CA LEU A 80 1.25 -3.16 14.52
C LEU A 80 0.02 -4.09 14.59
N SER A 81 -1.18 -3.57 14.34
CA SER A 81 -2.38 -4.42 14.24
C SER A 81 -2.23 -5.45 13.11
N GLY A 82 -1.79 -5.02 11.93
CA GLY A 82 -1.55 -5.93 10.81
C GLY A 82 -0.44 -6.96 11.09
N ALA A 83 0.56 -6.64 11.91
CA ALA A 83 1.58 -7.60 12.34
C ALA A 83 1.01 -8.72 13.23
N GLU A 84 0.00 -8.41 14.05
CA GLU A 84 -0.77 -9.39 14.81
C GLU A 84 -1.63 -10.25 13.87
N ASP A 85 -2.33 -9.62 12.92
CA ASP A 85 -3.20 -10.30 11.95
C ASP A 85 -2.44 -11.33 11.09
N VAL A 86 -1.23 -10.98 10.64
CA VAL A 86 -0.36 -11.91 9.89
C VAL A 86 0.39 -12.90 10.78
N GLY A 87 0.28 -12.79 12.11
CA GLY A 87 0.90 -13.71 13.08
C GLY A 87 2.42 -13.64 13.10
N LEU A 88 3.00 -12.44 13.06
CA LEU A 88 4.44 -12.23 12.94
C LEU A 88 5.19 -12.70 14.21
N PHE A 89 6.25 -13.51 14.05
CA PHE A 89 7.08 -13.96 15.17
C PHE A 89 8.31 -13.06 15.38
N LYS A 90 8.54 -12.63 16.62
CA LYS A 90 9.66 -11.76 17.01
C LYS A 90 10.35 -12.26 18.27
N GLU A 91 11.57 -11.79 18.49
CA GLU A 91 12.36 -12.09 19.68
C GLU A 91 11.83 -11.32 20.89
N TYR A 92 11.43 -12.03 21.94
CA TYR A 92 11.12 -11.48 23.25
C TYR A 92 12.39 -11.03 23.97
N SER A 93 12.24 -10.19 25.00
CA SER A 93 13.36 -9.73 25.83
C SER A 93 14.09 -10.86 26.58
N ASP A 94 13.46 -12.04 26.71
CA ASP A 94 14.07 -13.26 27.29
C ASP A 94 14.84 -14.10 26.26
N GLY A 95 14.94 -13.64 25.00
CA GLY A 95 15.57 -14.35 23.88
C GLY A 95 14.69 -15.42 23.22
N SER A 96 13.47 -15.67 23.71
CA SER A 96 12.53 -16.60 23.07
C SER A 96 11.85 -15.98 21.85
N MET A 97 11.41 -16.80 20.89
CA MET A 97 10.60 -16.34 19.76
C MET A 97 9.12 -16.51 20.07
N ARG A 98 8.32 -15.45 19.94
CA ARG A 98 6.87 -15.51 20.20
C ARG A 98 6.09 -14.71 19.17
N GLY A 99 4.81 -15.08 19.01
CA GLY A 99 3.87 -14.35 18.16
C GLY A 99 3.60 -12.95 18.71
N PHE A 100 3.69 -11.95 17.82
CA PHE A 100 3.41 -10.57 18.12
C PHE A 100 1.94 -10.34 18.38
N THR A 101 1.62 -9.65 19.47
CA THR A 101 0.31 -9.08 19.72
C THR A 101 0.43 -7.64 20.22
N CYS A 102 -0.57 -6.82 19.96
CA CYS A 102 -0.66 -5.47 20.49
C CYS A 102 -0.69 -5.47 22.03
N SER A 103 -1.15 -6.55 22.66
CA SER A 103 -1.18 -6.71 24.12
C SER A 103 0.20 -7.02 24.71
N ASN A 104 1.05 -7.79 24.03
CA ASN A 104 2.36 -8.20 24.55
C ASN A 104 3.54 -7.36 24.02
N LYS A 105 3.27 -6.34 23.19
CA LYS A 105 4.26 -5.52 22.47
C LYS A 105 5.46 -5.03 23.29
N GLN A 106 5.27 -4.68 24.56
CA GLN A 106 6.34 -4.16 25.43
C GLN A 106 7.36 -5.21 25.87
N HIS A 107 7.03 -6.50 25.71
CA HIS A 107 7.91 -7.61 26.08
C HIS A 107 8.81 -8.07 24.93
N PHE A 108 8.67 -7.48 23.74
CA PHE A 108 9.57 -7.73 22.63
C PHE A 108 10.84 -6.91 22.75
N LYS A 109 11.94 -7.54 22.33
CA LYS A 109 13.23 -6.90 22.22
C LYS A 109 13.16 -5.77 21.19
N ASP A 110 13.81 -4.66 21.51
CA ASP A 110 13.91 -3.48 20.65
C ASP A 110 12.55 -2.94 20.17
N PHE A 111 11.50 -3.04 21.01
CA PHE A 111 10.19 -2.47 20.70
C PHE A 111 10.22 -0.93 20.75
N GLN A 112 10.60 -0.32 19.63
CA GLN A 112 10.66 1.12 19.43
C GLN A 112 10.28 1.48 17.98
N ASP A 113 10.65 2.66 17.51
CA ASP A 113 10.50 3.03 16.10
C ASP A 113 11.43 2.18 15.23
N GLY A 114 10.88 1.60 14.17
CA GLY A 114 11.60 0.63 13.33
C GLY A 114 11.57 -0.82 13.84
N PHE A 115 10.76 -1.13 14.85
CA PHE A 115 10.52 -2.52 15.30
C PHE A 115 10.10 -3.45 14.13
N LEU A 116 9.24 -2.93 13.26
CA LEU A 116 8.92 -3.56 11.98
C LEU A 116 9.91 -3.09 10.94
N SER A 117 10.61 -4.05 10.34
CA SER A 117 11.44 -3.81 9.18
C SER A 117 10.56 -3.45 7.98
N MET A 118 11.14 -2.75 7.00
CA MET A 118 10.42 -2.35 5.79
C MET A 118 9.77 -3.54 5.07
N ALA A 119 10.45 -4.68 5.00
CA ALA A 119 9.91 -5.88 4.36
C ALA A 119 8.68 -6.42 5.11
N GLU A 120 8.68 -6.37 6.44
CA GLU A 120 7.53 -6.74 7.26
C GLU A 120 6.37 -5.76 7.04
N CYS A 121 6.64 -4.44 7.04
CA CYS A 121 5.62 -3.43 6.75
C CYS A 121 4.97 -3.63 5.37
N GLN A 122 5.78 -3.97 4.36
CA GLN A 122 5.32 -4.23 3.00
C GLN A 122 4.54 -5.54 2.90
N HIS A 123 4.99 -6.58 3.60
CA HIS A 123 4.26 -7.83 3.70
C HIS A 123 2.88 -7.62 4.32
N ILE A 124 2.81 -6.85 5.40
CA ILE A 124 1.55 -6.47 6.05
C ILE A 124 0.65 -5.73 5.07
N ILE A 125 1.12 -4.63 4.44
CA ILE A 125 0.29 -3.87 3.48
C ILE A 125 -0.19 -4.76 2.32
N LYS A 126 0.68 -5.60 1.77
CA LYS A 126 0.31 -6.52 0.70
C LYS A 126 -0.79 -7.48 1.17
N HIS A 127 -0.62 -8.08 2.35
CA HIS A 127 -1.61 -8.99 2.92
C HIS A 127 -2.98 -8.31 3.07
N GLU A 128 -3.02 -7.09 3.59
CA GLU A 128 -4.27 -6.33 3.78
C GLU A 128 -4.97 -5.99 2.46
N LEU A 129 -4.20 -5.69 1.42
CA LEU A 129 -4.74 -5.44 0.09
C LEU A 129 -5.27 -6.74 -0.56
N ASP A 130 -4.57 -7.87 -0.39
CA ASP A 130 -4.97 -9.17 -0.94
C ASP A 130 -6.22 -9.74 -0.23
N THR A 131 -6.35 -9.48 1.08
CA THR A 131 -7.49 -9.96 1.88
C THR A 131 -8.68 -9.01 1.87
N LEU A 132 -8.59 -7.84 1.23
CA LEU A 132 -9.69 -6.91 1.10
C LEU A 132 -10.86 -7.54 0.34
N ARG A 133 -12.05 -7.55 0.95
CA ARG A 133 -13.23 -8.23 0.41
C ARG A 133 -14.33 -7.26 0.01
N ALA A 134 -15.11 -7.66 -0.99
CA ALA A 134 -16.40 -7.05 -1.28
C ALA A 134 -17.36 -7.29 -0.10
N LYS A 135 -18.15 -6.27 0.23
CA LYS A 135 -19.18 -6.30 1.28
C LYS A 135 -20.54 -6.42 0.63
N ASP A 136 -21.13 -5.30 0.26
CA ASP A 136 -22.49 -5.23 -0.27
C ASP A 136 -22.50 -4.99 -1.79
N GLU A 137 -21.32 -4.84 -2.39
CA GLU A 137 -21.18 -4.61 -3.82
C GLU A 137 -21.57 -5.86 -4.63
N THR A 138 -22.40 -5.65 -5.65
CA THR A 138 -22.82 -6.69 -6.60
C THR A 138 -21.93 -6.73 -7.84
N HIS A 139 -21.22 -5.64 -8.11
CA HIS A 139 -20.29 -5.48 -9.21
C HIS A 139 -19.27 -4.39 -8.90
N VAL A 140 -18.13 -4.43 -9.58
CA VAL A 140 -17.16 -3.32 -9.54
C VAL A 140 -17.79 -2.12 -10.26
N PRO A 141 -17.81 -0.91 -9.65
CA PRO A 141 -18.33 0.28 -10.29
C PRO A 141 -17.73 0.50 -11.68
N GLY A 142 -18.58 0.74 -12.67
CA GLY A 142 -18.17 0.85 -14.07
C GLY A 142 -17.95 -0.45 -14.83
N TYR A 143 -17.91 -1.61 -14.17
CA TYR A 143 -17.75 -2.90 -14.83
C TYR A 143 -18.93 -3.81 -14.45
N SER A 144 -20.06 -3.65 -15.15
CA SER A 144 -21.28 -4.44 -14.92
C SER A 144 -21.09 -5.96 -15.09
N HIS A 145 -20.09 -6.38 -15.88
CA HIS A 145 -19.72 -7.78 -16.05
C HIS A 145 -18.81 -8.32 -14.93
N ALA A 146 -18.14 -7.44 -14.17
CA ALA A 146 -17.26 -7.81 -13.07
C ALA A 146 -18.08 -7.98 -11.78
N LYS A 147 -18.77 -9.11 -11.66
CA LYS A 147 -19.63 -9.43 -10.52
C LYS A 147 -18.82 -9.60 -9.23
N LEU A 148 -19.31 -8.94 -8.19
CA LEU A 148 -18.87 -9.09 -6.81
C LEU A 148 -19.98 -9.77 -6.02
N TYR A 149 -19.58 -10.46 -4.96
CA TYR A 149 -20.47 -10.99 -3.94
C TYR A 149 -19.80 -10.84 -2.58
N PRO A 150 -20.57 -10.76 -1.50
CA PRO A 150 -20.02 -10.62 -0.15
C PRO A 150 -18.94 -11.67 0.12
N GLY A 151 -17.76 -11.23 0.52
CA GLY A 151 -16.62 -12.10 0.85
C GLY A 151 -15.66 -12.41 -0.31
N LYS A 152 -15.98 -12.04 -1.56
CA LYS A 152 -15.04 -12.17 -2.68
C LYS A 152 -13.85 -11.21 -2.52
N SER A 153 -12.62 -11.66 -2.77
CA SER A 153 -11.45 -10.76 -2.73
C SER A 153 -11.54 -9.74 -3.87
N ILE A 154 -11.24 -8.49 -3.56
CA ILE A 154 -11.23 -7.39 -4.55
C ILE A 154 -10.03 -7.54 -5.50
N SER A 155 -8.89 -8.06 -5.01
CA SER A 155 -7.68 -8.28 -5.80
C SER A 155 -7.86 -9.28 -6.96
N GLU A 156 -8.85 -10.18 -6.85
CA GLU A 156 -9.18 -11.18 -7.88
C GLU A 156 -10.14 -10.67 -8.97
N CYS A 157 -10.71 -9.47 -8.78
CA CYS A 157 -11.62 -8.87 -9.74
C CYS A 157 -10.92 -7.83 -10.64
N PRO A 158 -11.28 -7.73 -11.93
CA PRO A 158 -10.89 -6.58 -12.76
C PRO A 158 -11.29 -5.28 -12.06
N PRO A 159 -10.43 -4.26 -12.07
CA PRO A 159 -9.56 -3.90 -13.17
C PRO A 159 -8.08 -4.12 -12.83
N GLY A 160 -7.54 -5.29 -13.19
CA GLY A 160 -6.11 -5.64 -13.13
C GLY A 160 -5.26 -4.86 -12.12
N LEU A 161 -5.43 -5.12 -10.82
CA LEU A 161 -4.54 -4.55 -9.80
C LEU A 161 -3.15 -5.18 -9.95
N ARG A 162 -2.12 -4.35 -10.15
CA ARG A 162 -0.73 -4.77 -10.04
C ARG A 162 -0.09 -4.04 -8.87
N PHE A 163 0.43 -4.81 -7.93
CA PHE A 163 1.16 -4.28 -6.78
C PHE A 163 2.65 -4.30 -7.08
N LEU A 164 3.30 -3.14 -6.96
CA LEU A 164 4.74 -3.00 -7.06
C LEU A 164 5.28 -2.69 -5.66
N SER A 165 6.02 -3.65 -5.09
CA SER A 165 6.67 -3.46 -3.79
C SER A 165 7.86 -2.50 -3.94
N LEU A 166 7.94 -1.48 -3.08
CA LEU A 166 9.11 -0.60 -3.05
C LEU A 166 10.28 -1.30 -2.37
N SER A 167 11.53 -1.01 -2.74
CA SER A 167 12.69 -1.45 -1.94
C SER A 167 13.26 -0.28 -1.14
N ARG A 168 14.11 -0.54 -0.13
CA ARG A 168 14.78 0.52 0.67
C ARG A 168 15.55 1.49 -0.22
N LYS A 169 16.06 1.00 -1.36
CA LYS A 169 16.76 1.83 -2.36
C LYS A 169 15.82 2.73 -3.18
N HIS A 170 14.53 2.39 -3.25
CA HIS A 170 13.52 3.02 -4.10
C HIS A 170 12.58 3.97 -3.37
N GLN A 171 12.89 4.30 -2.12
CA GLN A 171 12.09 5.23 -1.31
C GLN A 171 12.40 6.70 -1.60
N THR A 172 13.40 6.98 -2.45
CA THR A 172 13.68 8.31 -2.99
C THR A 172 12.94 8.50 -4.32
N HIS A 173 12.50 9.73 -4.60
CA HIS A 173 11.73 10.08 -5.81
C HIS A 173 12.39 9.57 -7.09
N ALA A 174 13.71 9.76 -7.27
CA ALA A 174 14.44 9.30 -8.44
C ALA A 174 14.42 7.76 -8.62
N ALA A 175 14.39 7.02 -7.51
CA ALA A 175 14.44 5.58 -7.53
C ALA A 175 13.05 4.94 -7.63
N LEU A 176 11.99 5.65 -7.20
CA LEU A 176 10.60 5.33 -7.50
C LEU A 176 10.31 5.45 -9.00
N LEU A 177 10.77 6.54 -9.64
CA LEU A 177 10.62 6.76 -11.08
C LEU A 177 11.34 5.70 -11.92
N ALA A 178 12.52 5.29 -11.48
CA ALA A 178 13.28 4.22 -12.14
C ALA A 178 12.57 2.86 -12.11
N LEU A 179 11.67 2.60 -11.15
CA LEU A 179 10.85 1.37 -11.12
C LEU A 179 9.67 1.42 -12.07
N ILE A 180 9.17 2.62 -12.40
CA ILE A 180 7.94 2.83 -13.17
C ILE A 180 8.25 3.05 -14.65
N GLY A 181 9.38 3.69 -14.98
CA GLY A 181 9.81 3.99 -16.35
C GLY A 181 10.75 2.95 -17.00
N GLY A 182 10.86 1.74 -16.44
CA GLY A 182 11.76 0.67 -16.88
C GLY A 182 11.09 -0.40 -17.74
#